data_AF-A0A6F9Y4K6-F1
#
_entry.id   AF-A0A6F9Y4K6-F1
#
_cell.length_a   1.000
_cell.length_b   1.000
_cell.length_c   1.000
_cell.angle_alpha   90.00
_cell.angle_beta   90.00
_cell.angle_gamma   90.00
#
_symmetry.space_group_name_H-M   'P 1'
#
loop_
_entity.id
_entity.type
_entity.pdbx_description
1 polymer ?
#
loop_
_entity_poly.entity_id
_entity_poly.type
_entity_poly.pdbx_seq_one_letter_code
_entity_poly.pdbx_strand_id
1 'polypeptide(L)' 'MKRGLFIIASSEVSSNLQRYDGIRYGFRAKNVKNLEDVYVRLRSEGFSDEVKRCIYVRNILSAGSYDALF' A
#
# COMPACT_ATOMS: atom_id res chain seq x y z
N MET A 1 10.91 3.59 -22.64
CA MET A 1 11.26 4.43 -21.46
C MET A 1 10.14 4.65 -20.44
N LYS A 2 8.85 4.71 -20.79
CA LYS A 2 7.78 5.05 -19.80
C LYS A 2 7.47 4.00 -18.71
N ARG A 3 7.73 2.70 -18.96
CA ARG A 3 7.40 1.62 -18.01
C ARG A 3 8.28 1.57 -16.76
N GLY A 4 9.59 1.84 -16.89
CA GLY A 4 10.50 1.84 -15.75
C GLY A 4 10.23 2.95 -14.74
N LEU A 5 9.88 4.14 -15.24
CA LEU A 5 9.54 5.29 -14.40
C LEU A 5 8.27 5.02 -13.57
N PHE A 6 7.28 4.32 -14.15
CA PHE A 6 6.08 3.94 -13.43
C PHE A 6 6.38 2.98 -12.28
N ILE A 7 7.25 1.97 -12.49
CA ILE A 7 7.63 1.01 -11.44
C ILE A 7 8.33 1.72 -10.27
N ILE A 8 9.29 2.60 -10.57
CA ILE A 8 10.02 3.36 -9.55
C ILE A 8 9.06 4.27 -8.78
N ALA A 9 8.25 5.06 -9.48
CA ALA A 9 7.29 5.96 -8.86
C ALA A 9 6.25 5.21 -8.00
N SER A 10 5.70 4.09 -8.49
CA SER A 10 4.77 3.26 -7.69
C SER A 10 5.44 2.69 -6.45
N SER A 11 6.73 2.31 -6.54
CA SER A 11 7.50 1.78 -5.42
C SER A 11 7.77 2.84 -4.35
N GLU A 12 8.14 4.05 -4.74
CA GLU A 12 8.36 5.17 -3.81
C GLU A 12 7.06 5.63 -3.15
N VAL A 13 6.00 5.80 -3.94
CA VAL A 13 4.68 6.22 -3.44
C VAL A 13 4.15 5.20 -2.43
N SER A 14 4.17 3.91 -2.76
CA SER A 14 3.69 2.87 -1.85
C SER A 14 4.51 2.78 -0.56
N SER A 15 5.83 2.97 -0.61
CA SER A 15 6.69 3.05 0.58
C SER A 15 6.33 4.26 1.46
N ASN A 16 6.27 5.45 0.85
CA ASN A 16 5.94 6.69 1.56
C ASN A 16 4.55 6.67 2.19
N LEU A 17 3.59 6.01 1.55
CA LEU A 17 2.23 5.92 2.06
C LEU A 17 2.07 4.92 3.22
N GLN A 18 3.04 4.05 3.51
CA GLN A 18 2.95 3.09 4.63
C GLN A 18 2.68 3.77 5.97
N ARG A 19 3.21 4.98 6.18
CA ARG A 19 3.02 5.79 7.39
C ARG A 19 1.57 6.17 7.71
N TYR A 20 0.67 6.12 6.72
CA TYR A 20 -0.75 6.41 6.93
C TYR A 20 -1.45 5.15 7.46
N ASP A 21 -1.41 4.98 8.77
CA ASP A 21 -2.01 3.86 9.51
C ASP A 21 -3.22 4.24 10.37
N GLY A 22 -3.55 5.52 10.49
CA GLY A 22 -4.64 6.05 11.32
C GLY A 22 -4.47 5.87 12.82
N ILE A 23 -3.29 5.44 13.26
CA ILE A 23 -2.96 5.30 14.69
C ILE A 23 -2.51 6.65 15.23
N ARG A 24 -1.58 7.31 14.52
CA ARG A 24 -1.00 8.58 14.96
C ARG A 24 -1.74 9.80 14.43
N TYR A 25 -2.24 9.74 13.19
CA TYR A 25 -2.89 10.86 12.52
C TYR A 25 -3.68 10.42 11.29
N GLY A 26 -4.52 11.33 10.79
CA GLY A 26 -5.24 11.19 9.53
C GLY A 26 -6.61 10.54 9.68
N PHE A 27 -7.08 9.95 8.58
CA PHE A 27 -8.35 9.24 8.54
C PHE A 27 -8.32 8.00 9.45
N ARG A 28 -9.45 7.66 10.07
CA ARG A 28 -9.60 6.47 10.92
C ARG A 28 -10.90 5.76 10.59
N ALA A 29 -10.81 4.51 10.16
CA ALA A 29 -11.97 3.69 9.83
C ALA A 29 -12.85 3.46 11.08
N LYS A 30 -14.17 3.49 10.89
CA LYS A 30 -15.15 3.23 11.94
C LYS A 30 -15.49 1.73 12.00
N ASN A 31 -16.02 1.28 13.15
CA ASN A 31 -16.51 -0.10 13.36
C ASN A 31 -15.45 -1.19 13.09
N VAL A 32 -14.21 -0.92 13.51
CA VAL A 32 -13.08 -1.85 13.42
C VAL A 32 -13.12 -2.87 14.57
N LYS A 33 -12.94 -4.15 14.27
CA LYS A 33 -13.06 -5.24 15.26
C LYS A 33 -11.74 -5.62 15.92
N ASN A 34 -10.65 -5.51 15.19
CA ASN A 34 -9.32 -5.88 15.64
C ASN A 34 -8.26 -5.00 14.94
N LEU A 35 -7.00 -5.16 15.32
CA LEU A 35 -5.91 -4.34 14.79
C LEU A 35 -5.69 -4.53 13.28
N GLU A 36 -5.87 -5.75 12.77
CA GLU A 36 -5.78 -6.01 11.33
C GLU A 36 -6.88 -5.28 10.55
N ASP A 37 -8.11 -5.32 11.04
CA ASP A 37 -9.27 -4.63 10.47
C ASP A 37 -9.08 -3.11 10.48
N VAL A 38 -8.37 -2.56 11.48
CA VAL A 38 -7.95 -1.15 11.47
C VAL A 38 -7.10 -0.86 10.23
N TYR A 39 -6.03 -1.62 9.99
CA TYR A 39 -5.14 -1.38 8.87
C TYR A 39 -5.83 -1.60 7.52
N VAL A 40 -6.60 -2.69 7.38
CA VAL A 40 -7.25 -3.07 6.12
C VAL A 40 -8.32 -2.06 5.75
N ARG A 41 -9.26 -1.74 6.65
CA ARG A 41 -10.36 -0.81 6.34
C ARG A 41 -9.86 0.60 6.10
N LEU A 42 -8.94 1.08 6.92
CA LEU A 42 -8.37 2.41 6.76
C LEU A 42 -7.77 2.61 5.38
N ARG A 43 -6.95 1.66 4.92
CA ARG A 43 -6.27 1.76 3.62
C ARG A 43 -7.23 1.51 2.46
N SER A 44 -8.27 0.71 2.68
CA SER A 44 -9.29 0.42 1.66
C SER A 44 -10.24 1.60 1.42
N GLU A 45 -10.68 2.27 2.49
CA GLU A 45 -11.59 3.42 2.46
C GLU A 45 -10.84 4.75 2.25
N GLY A 46 -9.63 4.87 2.78
CA GLY A 46 -8.86 6.12 2.79
C GLY A 46 -7.99 6.37 1.55
N PHE A 47 -7.72 5.34 0.73
CA PHE A 47 -6.93 5.49 -0.49
C PHE A 47 -7.77 5.38 -1.76
N SER A 48 -7.41 6.20 -2.75
CA SER A 48 -7.97 6.11 -4.09
C SER A 48 -7.55 4.81 -4.79
N ASP A 49 -8.27 4.45 -5.85
CA ASP A 49 -7.99 3.23 -6.61
C ASP A 49 -6.62 3.24 -7.29
N GLU A 50 -6.12 4.41 -7.69
CA GLU A 50 -4.76 4.55 -8.26
C GLU A 50 -3.68 4.20 -7.23
N VAL A 51 -3.83 4.71 -6.00
CA VAL A 51 -2.90 4.42 -4.90
C VAL A 51 -2.93 2.93 -4.56
N LYS A 52 -4.12 2.35 -4.46
CA LYS A 52 -4.29 0.90 -4.22
C LYS A 52 -3.65 0.08 -5.36
N ARG A 53 -3.75 0.52 -6.62
CA ARG A 53 -3.09 -0.11 -7.76
C ARG A 53 -1.56 -0.06 -7.67
N CYS A 54 -0.98 1.08 -7.28
CA CYS A 54 0.48 1.20 -7.08
C CYS A 54 1.00 0.24 -5.99
N ILE A 55 0.27 0.12 -4.87
CA ILE A 55 0.62 -0.81 -3.79
C ILE A 55 0.52 -2.27 -4.29
N TYR A 56 -0.55 -2.59 -5.02
CA TYR A 56 -0.74 -3.91 -5.60
C TYR A 56 0.39 -4.31 -6.57
N VAL A 57 0.75 -3.41 -7.50
CA VAL A 57 1.87 -3.63 -8.43
C VAL A 57 3.18 -3.86 -7.69
N ARG A 58 3.49 -3.05 -6.65
CA ARG A 58 4.67 -3.28 -5.81
C ARG A 58 4.64 -4.67 -5.17
N ASN A 59 3.51 -5.07 -4.61
CA ASN A 59 3.39 -6.35 -3.89
C ASN A 59 3.63 -7.54 -4.82
N ILE A 60 3.09 -7.52 -6.05
CA ILE A 60 3.36 -8.56 -7.06
C ILE A 60 4.86 -8.63 -7.36
N LEU A 61 5.48 -7.47 -7.61
CA LEU A 61 6.91 -7.41 -7.91
C LEU A 61 7.74 -7.92 -6.74
N SER A 62 7.39 -7.58 -5.50
CA SER A 62 8.13 -8.06 -4.32
C SER A 62 7.89 -9.53 -3.99
N ALA A 63 6.69 -10.07 -4.27
CA ALA A 63 6.37 -11.47 -4.02
C ALA A 63 7.21 -12.39 -4.94
N GLY A 64 7.33 -12.05 -6.22
CA GLY A 64 8.21 -12.78 -7.14
C GLY A 64 9.71 -12.59 -6.84
N SER A 65 10.11 -11.45 -6.24
CA SER A 65 11.49 -11.25 -5.78
C SER A 65 11.84 -12.11 -4.57
N TYR A 66 10.87 -12.46 -3.71
CA TYR A 66 11.10 -13.31 -2.54
C TYR A 66 11.45 -14.75 -2.96
N ASP A 67 10.76 -15.29 -3.97
CA ASP A 67 11.03 -16.63 -4.50
C ASP A 67 12.33 -16.70 -5.33
N ALA A 68 12.85 -15.57 -5.83
CA ALA A 68 14.10 -15.52 -6.60
C ALA A 68 15.37 -15.41 -5.74
N LEU A 69 15.21 -15.23 -4.42
CA LEU A 69 16.31 -15.06 -3.46
C LEU A 69 16.53 -16.31 -2.57
N PHE A 70 15.76 -17.38 -2.78
CA PHE A 70 15.87 -18.66 -2.07
C PHE A 70 15.85 -19.85 -3.05
#